data_AF-A0A1S8DM02-F1
#
_entry.id   AF-A0A1S8DM02-F1
#
_cell.length_a   1.000
_cell.length_b   1.000
_cell.length_c   1.000
_cell.angle_alpha   90.00
_cell.angle_beta   90.00
_cell.angle_gamma   90.00
#
_symmetry.space_group_name_H-M   'P 1'
#
loop_
_entity.id
_entity.type
_entity.pdbx_description
1 polymer ?
#
loop_
_entity_poly.entity_id
_entity_poly.type
_entity_poly.pdbx_seq_one_letter_code
_entity_poly.pdbx_strand_id
1 'polypeptide(L)'
;MLAIPQGLVDASMVVFFTFIIGGLFIVIRTTGVIDIAVDKLTRRLANRSVLILPLMIALRFDSITAVGVALLVTTAGFSAGVLNPINTGLGQMIAEVPIYSGAGLRSMLFLLLIGSGVLNITRCALKVRANPEFSLMADDSKEAEKRRH
;
A
#
# COMPACT_ATOMS: atom_id res chain seq x y z
N MET A 1 -19.90 -39.24 11.88
CA MET A 1 -20.23 -38.07 12.74
C MET A 1 -19.00 -37.25 13.15
N LEU A 2 -17.80 -37.49 12.60
CA LEU A 2 -16.57 -36.74 12.94
C LEU A 2 -16.27 -35.54 12.01
N ALA A 3 -17.14 -35.23 11.05
CA ALA A 3 -16.89 -34.17 10.08
C ALA A 3 -16.75 -32.77 10.72
N ILE A 4 -17.50 -32.51 11.81
CA ILE A 4 -17.45 -31.20 12.51
C ILE A 4 -16.15 -31.06 13.34
N PRO A 5 -15.76 -32.03 14.20
CA PRO A 5 -14.48 -31.97 14.89
C PRO A 5 -13.28 -31.92 13.94
N GLN A 6 -13.29 -32.71 12.87
CA GLN A 6 -12.19 -32.76 11.92
C GLN A 6 -12.01 -31.42 11.19
N GLY A 7 -13.12 -30.81 10.72
CA GLY A 7 -13.07 -29.50 10.06
C GLY A 7 -12.56 -28.37 10.97
N LEU A 8 -12.84 -28.44 12.28
CA LEU A 8 -12.28 -27.47 13.24
C LEU A 8 -10.77 -27.64 13.44
N VAL A 9 -10.28 -28.88 13.43
CA VAL A 9 -8.85 -29.17 13.53
C VAL A 9 -8.12 -28.73 12.25
N ASP A 10 -8.70 -28.96 11.08
CA ASP A 10 -8.13 -28.54 9.80
C ASP A 10 -8.09 -27.01 9.65
N ALA A 11 -9.13 -26.31 10.12
CA ALA A 11 -9.20 -24.84 10.12
C ALA A 11 -8.37 -24.18 11.24
N SER A 12 -7.89 -24.95 12.23
CA SER A 12 -7.25 -24.41 13.44
C SER A 12 -6.07 -23.49 13.13
N MET A 13 -5.22 -23.87 12.17
CA MET A 13 -4.06 -23.10 11.76
C MET A 13 -4.45 -21.67 11.32
N VAL A 14 -5.53 -21.54 10.54
CA VAL A 14 -6.00 -20.26 10.01
C VAL A 14 -6.55 -19.37 11.13
N VAL A 15 -7.34 -19.97 12.04
CA VAL A 15 -7.93 -19.27 13.17
C VAL A 15 -6.85 -18.74 14.09
N PHE A 16 -5.90 -19.58 14.51
CA PHE A 16 -4.80 -19.16 15.38
C PHE A 16 -3.91 -18.12 14.72
N PHE A 17 -3.57 -18.27 13.43
CA PHE A 17 -2.77 -17.30 12.70
C PHE A 17 -3.45 -15.92 12.62
N THR A 18 -4.75 -15.89 12.32
CA THR A 18 -5.55 -14.66 12.26
C THR A 18 -5.62 -13.97 13.63
N PHE A 19 -5.84 -14.75 14.71
CA PHE A 19 -5.87 -14.21 16.06
C PHE A 19 -4.51 -13.67 16.52
N ILE A 20 -3.41 -14.37 16.22
CA ILE A 20 -2.06 -13.93 16.57
C ILE A 20 -1.71 -12.63 15.85
N ILE A 21 -1.98 -12.53 14.54
CA ILE A 21 -1.71 -11.30 13.77
C ILE A 21 -2.60 -10.16 14.26
N GLY A 22 -3.89 -10.40 14.46
CA GLY A 22 -4.82 -9.39 14.95
C GLY A 22 -4.45 -8.89 16.36
N GLY A 23 -4.11 -9.82 17.26
CA GLY A 23 -3.66 -9.51 18.61
C GLY A 23 -2.35 -8.73 18.63
N LEU A 24 -1.36 -9.16 17.84
CA LEU A 24 -0.09 -8.45 17.71
C LEU A 24 -0.28 -7.03 17.16
N PHE A 25 -1.11 -6.89 16.11
CA PHE A 25 -1.38 -5.57 15.53
C PHE A 25 -2.08 -4.63 16.53
N ILE A 26 -3.01 -5.15 17.33
CA ILE A 26 -3.63 -4.39 18.43
C ILE A 26 -2.57 -3.93 19.43
N VAL A 27 -1.68 -4.81 19.89
CA VAL A 27 -0.61 -4.44 20.84
C VAL A 27 0.32 -3.39 20.24
N ILE A 28 0.72 -3.54 18.98
CA ILE A 28 1.58 -2.57 18.29
C ILE A 28 0.88 -1.20 18.14
N ARG A 29 -0.44 -1.21 17.90
CA ARG A 29 -1.25 0.01 17.79
C ARG A 29 -1.49 0.67 19.14
N THR A 30 -1.80 -0.08 20.20
CA THR A 30 -2.08 0.47 21.53
C THR A 30 -0.83 0.97 22.24
N THR A 31 0.33 0.40 21.94
CA THR A 31 1.63 0.86 22.47
C THR A 31 2.13 2.17 21.83
N GLY A 32 1.45 2.67 20.79
CA GLY A 32 1.88 3.88 20.07
C GLY A 32 3.20 3.71 19.30
N VAL A 33 3.70 2.47 19.19
CA VAL A 33 4.95 2.17 18.46
C VAL A 33 4.83 2.57 17.00
N ILE A 34 3.64 2.43 16.40
CA ILE A 34 3.38 2.87 15.03
C ILE A 34 3.59 4.37 14.90
N ASP A 35 3.01 5.17 15.78
CA ASP A 35 3.10 6.64 15.72
C ASP A 35 4.56 7.12 15.90
N ILE A 36 5.27 6.54 16.87
CA ILE A 36 6.69 6.84 17.10
C ILE A 36 7.55 6.40 15.91
N ALA A 37 7.28 5.23 15.33
CA ALA A 37 8.01 4.72 14.18
C ALA A 37 7.79 5.60 12.95
N VAL A 38 6.55 6.02 12.68
CA VAL A 38 6.19 6.91 11.56
C VAL A 38 6.81 8.30 11.76
N ASP A 39 6.76 8.88 12.96
CA ASP A 39 7.37 10.18 13.23
C ASP A 39 8.90 10.12 13.07
N LYS A 40 9.54 9.09 13.64
CA LYS A 40 10.99 8.90 13.53
C LYS A 40 11.42 8.62 12.10
N LEU A 41 10.64 7.85 11.35
CA LEU A 41 10.88 7.60 9.93
C LEU A 41 10.74 8.89 9.14
N THR A 42 9.69 9.68 9.37
CA THR A 42 9.48 10.97 8.69
C THR A 42 10.65 11.92 8.94
N ARG A 43 11.14 12.03 10.18
CA ARG A 43 12.32 12.86 10.52
C ARG A 43 13.62 12.33 9.92
N ARG A 44 13.81 11.01 9.88
CA ARG A 44 14.99 10.36 9.26
C ARG A 44 14.98 10.55 7.75
N LEU A 45 13.82 10.45 7.11
CA LEU A 45 13.63 10.62 5.67
C LEU A 45 13.70 12.08 5.24
N ALA A 46 13.31 13.03 6.10
CA ALA A 46 13.57 14.46 5.89
C ALA A 46 15.07 14.78 5.80
N ASN A 47 15.93 13.95 6.41
CA ASN A 47 17.37 14.18 6.50
C ASN A 47 18.23 13.23 5.61
N ARG A 48 17.62 12.20 5.02
CA ARG A 48 18.29 11.22 4.13
C ARG A 48 17.49 11.10 2.84
N SER A 49 18.10 11.60 1.77
CA SER A 49 17.62 11.56 0.39
C SER A 49 17.39 10.14 -0.12
N VAL A 50 16.27 9.52 0.27
CA VAL A 50 15.66 8.37 -0.39
C VAL A 50 14.15 8.59 -0.45
N LEU A 51 13.49 8.65 -1.61
CA LEU A 51 13.77 9.46 -2.80
C LEU A 51 12.44 9.78 -3.52
N ILE A 52 11.27 9.63 -2.88
CA ILE A 52 9.97 9.74 -3.58
C ILE A 52 9.20 10.95 -3.07
N LEU A 53 8.83 11.02 -1.79
CA LEU A 53 8.08 12.17 -1.27
C LEU A 53 8.87 13.50 -1.35
N PRO A 54 10.11 13.61 -0.83
CA PRO A 54 10.92 14.82 -1.00
C PRO A 54 11.38 15.06 -2.45
N LEU A 55 11.51 14.02 -3.28
CA LEU A 55 11.80 14.20 -4.72
C LEU A 55 10.59 14.75 -5.47
N MET A 56 9.37 14.30 -5.16
CA MET A 56 8.16 14.86 -5.75
C MET A 56 7.96 16.31 -5.31
N ILE A 57 8.32 16.63 -4.06
CA ILE A 57 8.44 18.01 -3.57
C ILE A 57 9.47 18.79 -4.41
N ALA A 58 10.68 18.25 -4.63
CA ALA A 58 11.73 18.88 -5.43
C ALA A 58 11.39 19.01 -6.92
N LEU A 59 10.62 18.06 -7.47
CA LEU A 59 10.09 18.07 -8.84
C LEU A 59 8.82 18.94 -8.97
N ARG A 60 8.43 19.65 -7.90
CA ARG A 60 7.26 20.55 -7.83
C ARG A 60 5.93 19.87 -8.16
N PHE A 61 5.82 18.59 -7.88
CA PHE A 61 4.56 17.88 -7.90
C PHE A 61 3.78 18.10 -6.59
N ASP A 62 2.46 18.17 -6.71
CA ASP A 62 1.53 18.38 -5.62
C ASP A 62 1.51 17.20 -4.63
N SER A 63 1.26 17.47 -3.35
CA SER A 63 1.19 16.44 -2.30
C SER A 63 0.18 15.32 -2.59
N ILE A 64 -0.93 15.61 -3.29
CA ILE A 64 -1.91 14.60 -3.72
C ILE A 64 -1.28 13.58 -4.67
N THR A 65 -0.40 14.03 -5.56
CA THR A 65 0.27 13.14 -6.50
C THR A 65 1.19 12.17 -5.75
N ALA A 66 1.91 12.68 -4.74
CA ALA A 66 2.81 11.86 -3.94
C ALA A 66 2.06 10.82 -3.09
N VAL A 67 0.95 11.22 -2.46
CA VAL A 67 0.05 10.30 -1.75
C VAL A 67 -0.52 9.26 -2.71
N GLY A 68 -0.95 9.67 -3.91
CA GLY A 68 -1.46 8.77 -4.94
C GLY A 68 -0.45 7.69 -5.35
N VAL A 69 0.83 8.05 -5.53
CA VAL A 69 1.90 7.08 -5.84
C VAL A 69 2.10 6.11 -4.69
N ALA A 70 2.17 6.60 -3.44
CA ALA A 70 2.37 5.74 -2.27
C ALA A 70 1.20 4.75 -2.06
N LEU A 71 -0.04 5.21 -2.26
CA LEU A 71 -1.24 4.39 -2.16
C LEU A 71 -1.34 3.37 -3.29
N LEU A 72 -0.97 3.75 -4.53
CA LEU A 72 -1.01 2.84 -5.68
C LEU A 72 -0.13 1.61 -5.45
N VAL A 73 1.11 1.80 -4.98
CA VAL A 73 2.05 0.68 -4.74
C VAL A 73 1.49 -0.28 -3.70
N THR A 74 0.97 0.26 -2.60
CA THR A 74 0.43 -0.55 -1.49
C THR A 74 -0.81 -1.32 -1.95
N THR A 75 -1.76 -0.64 -2.60
CA THR A 75 -3.03 -1.26 -3.03
C THR A 75 -2.84 -2.25 -4.16
N ALA A 76 -2.02 -1.95 -5.17
CA ALA A 76 -1.73 -2.87 -6.28
C ALA A 76 -0.97 -4.12 -5.80
N GLY A 77 0.02 -3.95 -4.90
CA GLY A 77 0.80 -5.05 -4.34
C GLY A 77 -0.05 -6.00 -3.50
N PHE A 78 -0.91 -5.46 -2.63
CA PHE A 78 -1.83 -6.27 -1.83
C PHE A 78 -2.91 -6.95 -2.67
N SER A 79 -3.45 -6.26 -3.68
CA SER A 79 -4.53 -6.79 -4.51
C SER A 79 -4.04 -7.91 -5.44
N ALA A 80 -2.88 -7.73 -6.09
CA ALA A 80 -2.37 -8.74 -7.01
C ALA A 80 -1.74 -9.94 -6.29
N GLY A 81 -1.14 -9.74 -5.11
CA GLY A 81 -0.79 -10.82 -4.20
C GLY A 81 0.16 -11.90 -4.73
N VAL A 82 0.94 -11.63 -5.79
CA VAL A 82 1.76 -12.63 -6.52
C VAL A 82 2.62 -13.49 -5.59
N LEU A 83 3.27 -12.84 -4.61
CA LEU A 83 4.15 -13.47 -3.63
C LEU A 83 3.64 -13.25 -2.18
N ASN A 84 2.34 -13.06 -1.99
CA ASN A 84 1.79 -12.72 -0.68
C ASN A 84 1.46 -14.00 0.12
N PRO A 85 2.28 -14.40 1.13
CA PRO A 85 2.04 -15.62 1.89
C PRO A 85 0.82 -15.51 2.82
N ILE A 86 0.48 -14.29 3.24
CA ILE A 86 -0.61 -14.02 4.18
C ILE A 86 -1.97 -14.14 3.49
N ASN A 87 -2.12 -13.55 2.31
CA ASN A 87 -3.41 -13.48 1.64
C ASN A 87 -3.56 -14.58 0.58
N THR A 88 -2.57 -14.71 -0.31
CA THR A 88 -2.65 -15.64 -1.43
C THR A 88 -2.15 -17.03 -1.04
N GLY A 89 -1.03 -17.13 -0.33
CA GLY A 89 -0.50 -18.41 0.16
C GLY A 89 -1.50 -19.11 1.09
N LEU A 90 -1.97 -18.41 2.13
CA LEU A 90 -2.98 -18.92 3.04
C LEU A 90 -4.29 -19.30 2.31
N GLY A 91 -4.76 -18.44 1.40
CA GLY A 91 -5.96 -18.74 0.60
C GLY A 91 -5.81 -19.98 -0.27
N GLN A 92 -4.61 -20.23 -0.82
CA GLN A 92 -4.32 -21.44 -1.60
C GLN A 92 -4.26 -22.69 -0.74
N MET A 93 -3.75 -22.58 0.49
CA MET A 93 -3.78 -23.68 1.46
C MET A 93 -5.22 -24.06 1.83
N ILE A 94 -6.09 -23.07 2.04
CA ILE A 94 -7.52 -23.29 2.37
C ILE A 94 -8.27 -23.88 1.18
N ALA A 95 -7.98 -23.41 -0.03
CA ALA A 95 -8.59 -23.93 -1.26
C ALA A 95 -7.97 -25.25 -1.73
N GLU A 96 -6.99 -25.79 -0.98
CA GLU A 96 -6.26 -27.03 -1.29
C GLU A 96 -5.63 -27.05 -2.70
N VAL A 97 -5.25 -25.88 -3.20
CA VAL A 97 -4.60 -25.73 -4.52
C VAL A 97 -3.09 -25.52 -4.38
N PRO A 98 -2.28 -25.89 -5.39
CA PRO A 98 -0.83 -25.69 -5.34
C PRO A 98 -0.44 -24.24 -5.07
N ILE A 99 0.51 -24.05 -4.16
CA ILE A 99 1.06 -22.73 -3.84
C ILE A 99 1.68 -22.11 -5.10
N TYR A 100 1.40 -20.82 -5.33
CA TYR A 100 1.73 -20.06 -6.55
C TYR A 100 0.94 -20.44 -7.82
N SER A 101 -0.09 -21.29 -7.71
CA SER A 101 -1.03 -21.52 -8.83
C SER A 101 -1.68 -20.21 -9.28
N GLY A 102 -1.52 -19.86 -10.57
CA GLY A 102 -2.00 -18.60 -11.15
C GLY A 102 -1.09 -17.38 -10.93
N ALA A 103 0.19 -17.57 -10.56
CA ALA A 103 1.16 -16.49 -10.42
C ALA A 103 1.35 -15.65 -11.72
N GLY A 104 1.27 -16.29 -12.89
CA GLY A 104 1.36 -15.60 -14.18
C GLY A 104 0.22 -14.60 -14.41
N LEU A 105 -1.03 -15.04 -14.19
CA LEU A 105 -2.21 -14.16 -14.27
C LEU A 105 -2.12 -13.01 -13.27
N ARG A 106 -1.73 -13.29 -12.03
CA ARG A 106 -1.56 -12.25 -10.99
C ARG A 106 -0.48 -11.26 -11.35
N SER A 107 0.63 -11.72 -11.94
CA SER A 107 1.71 -10.83 -12.41
C SER A 107 1.24 -9.94 -13.55
N MET A 108 0.46 -10.48 -14.49
CA MET A 108 -0.14 -9.69 -15.56
C MET A 108 -1.12 -8.64 -15.02
N LEU A 109 -2.01 -9.04 -14.09
CA LEU A 109 -2.95 -8.13 -13.44
C LEU A 109 -2.23 -7.06 -12.61
N PHE A 110 -1.15 -7.43 -11.92
CA PHE A 110 -0.29 -6.49 -11.19
C PHE A 110 0.27 -5.41 -12.13
N LEU A 111 0.81 -5.81 -13.27
CA LEU A 111 1.35 -4.87 -14.27
C LEU A 111 0.26 -3.98 -14.86
N LEU A 112 -0.95 -4.51 -15.09
CA LEU A 112 -2.08 -3.73 -15.57
C LEU A 112 -2.58 -2.71 -14.53
N LEU A 113 -2.66 -3.10 -13.26
CA LEU A 113 -3.04 -2.20 -12.16
C LEU A 113 -2.02 -1.09 -11.96
N ILE A 114 -0.72 -1.44 -11.93
CA ILE A 114 0.36 -0.46 -11.86
C ILE A 114 0.34 0.44 -13.08
N GLY A 115 0.24 -0.12 -14.29
CA GLY A 115 0.19 0.65 -15.53
C GLY A 115 -0.97 1.63 -15.58
N SER A 116 -2.20 1.18 -15.31
CA SER A 116 -3.38 2.04 -15.24
C SER A 116 -3.25 3.11 -14.16
N GLY A 117 -2.75 2.75 -12.98
CA GLY A 117 -2.54 3.68 -11.87
C GLY A 117 -1.51 4.76 -12.21
N VAL A 118 -0.36 4.37 -12.75
CA VAL A 118 0.69 5.30 -13.20
C VAL A 118 0.14 6.24 -14.28
N LEU A 119 -0.57 5.72 -15.28
CA LEU A 119 -1.18 6.55 -16.32
C LEU A 119 -2.16 7.58 -15.76
N ASN A 120 -3.03 7.19 -14.82
CA ASN A 120 -3.98 8.11 -14.20
C ASN A 120 -3.28 9.16 -13.33
N ILE A 121 -2.30 8.76 -12.52
CA ILE A 121 -1.53 9.69 -11.67
C ILE A 121 -0.73 10.66 -12.53
N THR A 122 -0.03 10.18 -13.56
CA THR A 122 0.73 11.06 -14.47
C THR A 122 -0.20 12.00 -15.23
N ARG A 123 -1.37 11.54 -15.69
CA ARG A 123 -2.37 12.42 -16.31
C ARG A 123 -2.87 13.50 -15.36
N CYS A 124 -3.17 13.14 -14.11
CA CYS A 124 -3.58 14.09 -13.08
C CYS A 124 -2.46 15.10 -12.79
N ALA A 125 -1.24 14.62 -12.58
CA ALA A 125 -0.07 15.44 -12.30
C ALA A 125 0.23 16.44 -13.43
N LEU A 126 0.15 15.99 -14.69
CA LEU A 126 0.34 16.86 -15.86
C LEU A 126 -0.79 17.89 -15.99
N LYS A 127 -2.05 17.49 -15.73
CA LYS A 127 -3.20 18.41 -15.74
C LYS A 127 -3.06 19.51 -14.69
N VAL A 128 -2.67 19.15 -13.47
CA VAL A 128 -2.43 20.09 -12.36
C VAL A 128 -1.23 20.99 -12.63
N ARG A 129 -0.16 20.45 -13.24
CA ARG A 129 1.01 21.26 -13.63
C ARG A 129 0.67 22.30 -14.71
N ALA A 130 -0.20 21.94 -15.66
CA ALA A 130 -0.64 22.86 -16.70
C ALA A 130 -1.64 23.92 -16.18
N ASN A 131 -2.52 23.53 -15.26
CA ASN A 131 -3.54 24.40 -14.68
C ASN A 131 -3.59 24.19 -13.15
N PRO A 132 -2.85 25.00 -12.38
CA PRO A 132 -2.69 24.86 -10.93
C PRO A 132 -4.00 24.90 -10.12
N GLU A 133 -5.04 25.55 -10.66
CA GLU A 133 -6.36 25.71 -10.02
C GLU A 133 -7.15 24.41 -9.89
N PHE A 134 -6.84 23.38 -10.70
CA PHE A 134 -7.48 22.07 -10.55
C PHE A 134 -6.88 21.21 -9.43
N SER A 135 -5.85 21.71 -8.73
CA SER A 135 -5.33 21.03 -7.55
C SER A 135 -6.32 21.14 -6.39
N LEU A 136 -6.66 20.04 -5.72
CA LEU A 136 -7.49 20.13 -4.50
C LEU A 136 -6.73 20.81 -3.35
N MET A 137 -5.40 20.98 -3.47
CA MET A 137 -4.58 21.81 -2.56
C MET A 137 -4.26 23.20 -3.13
N ALA A 138 -5.05 23.72 -4.07
CA ALA A 138 -4.81 25.04 -4.65
C ALA A 138 -4.90 26.17 -3.62
N ASP A 139 -5.71 26.00 -2.57
CA ASP A 139 -5.90 26.97 -1.48
C ASP A 139 -4.88 26.80 -0.33
N ASP A 140 -4.01 25.77 -0.39
CA ASP A 140 -2.99 25.56 0.65
C ASP A 140 -1.79 26.47 0.40
N SER A 141 -1.58 27.42 1.31
CA SER A 141 -0.50 28.43 1.24
C SER A 141 0.89 27.81 1.17
N LYS A 142 1.10 26.63 1.79
CA LYS A 142 2.38 25.91 1.76
C LYS A 142 2.66 25.29 0.40
N GLU A 143 1.65 24.75 -0.26
CA GLU A 143 1.79 24.20 -1.62
C GLU A 143 1.94 25.33 -2.65
N ALA A 144 1.28 26.48 -2.44
CA ALA A 144 1.44 27.66 -3.28
C ALA A 144 2.88 28.24 -3.20
N GLU A 145 3.48 28.30 -2.01
CA GLU A 145 4.85 28.78 -1.80
C GLU A 145 5.89 27.86 -2.46
N LYS A 146 5.71 26.54 -2.30
CA LYS A 146 6.52 25.50 -2.94
C LYS A 146 6.46 25.52 -4.48
N ARG A 147 5.41 26.10 -5.05
CA ARG A 147 5.25 26.32 -6.50
C ARG A 147 5.78 27.68 -6.95
N ARG A 148 6.22 28.58 -6.08
CA ARG A 148 6.80 29.89 -6.45
C ARG A 148 8.33 29.86 -6.53
N HIS A 149 8.99 29.02 -5.72
CA HIS A 149 10.43 28.74 -5.79
C HIS A 149 10.73 27.56 -6.70
#